data_AF-D2HP98-F1
#
_entry.id   AF-D2HP98-F1
#
_cell.length_a   1.000
_cell.length_b   1.000
_cell.length_c   1.000
_cell.angle_alpha   90.00
_cell.angle_beta   90.00
_cell.angle_gamma   90.00
#
_symmetry.space_group_name_H-M   'P 1'
#
loop_
_entity.id
_entity.type
_entity.pdbx_description
1 polymer ?
#
loop_
_entity_poly.entity_id
_entity_poly.type
_entity_poly.pdbx_seq_one_letter_code
_entity_poly.pdbx_strand_id
1 'polypeptide(L)'
;LPAPPTADHSSRISYAMPKSLLLEMMNAIMYTVDAENQVELEEKTRLINQVLELQHTLEDLSARVDAVKEEILKLKSENQVLGQYLENLMSASSVFQTTDTKSQRK
;
A
#
# COMPACT_ATOMS: atom_id res chain seq x y z
N LEU A 1 50.84 74.08 -26.61
CA LEU A 1 49.46 73.55 -26.64
C LEU A 1 49.42 72.19 -25.90
N PRO A 2 48.35 71.90 -25.14
CA PRO A 2 48.19 70.73 -24.25
C PRO A 2 47.32 69.59 -24.86
N ALA A 3 47.39 68.37 -24.29
CA ALA A 3 46.34 67.31 -24.26
C ALA A 3 46.74 66.19 -23.25
N PRO A 4 45.84 65.32 -22.74
CA PRO A 4 45.52 65.17 -21.31
C PRO A 4 46.02 63.86 -20.66
N PRO A 5 45.94 63.72 -19.31
CA PRO A 5 46.23 62.47 -18.62
C PRO A 5 45.04 61.51 -18.78
N THR A 6 45.26 60.34 -19.36
CA THR A 6 44.27 59.26 -19.37
C THR A 6 44.26 58.59 -18.00
N ALA A 7 43.21 58.88 -17.23
CA ALA A 7 42.94 58.32 -15.93
C ALA A 7 42.77 56.79 -16.03
N ASP A 8 43.59 56.09 -15.25
CA ASP A 8 43.53 54.64 -15.06
C ASP A 8 42.36 54.33 -14.09
N HIS A 9 41.15 54.22 -14.62
CA HIS A 9 39.98 53.84 -13.84
C HIS A 9 39.78 52.31 -13.88
N SER A 10 40.67 51.59 -13.22
CA SER A 10 40.44 50.18 -12.86
C SER A 10 40.27 50.06 -11.34
N SER A 11 39.21 50.66 -10.81
CA SER A 11 38.77 50.44 -9.43
C SER A 11 37.72 49.33 -9.41
N ARG A 12 38.18 48.08 -9.53
CA ARG A 12 37.33 46.91 -9.24
C ARG A 12 37.31 46.73 -7.72
N ILE A 13 36.44 47.48 -7.05
CA ILE A 13 36.19 47.29 -5.61
C ILE A 13 35.59 45.88 -5.43
N SER A 14 36.43 44.95 -4.98
CA SER A 14 35.99 43.67 -4.45
C SER A 14 35.48 43.93 -3.04
N TYR A 15 34.16 44.04 -2.86
CA TYR A 15 33.57 43.98 -1.53
C TYR A 15 33.64 42.53 -1.05
N ALA A 16 34.68 42.20 -0.30
CA ALA A 16 34.71 40.95 0.44
C ALA A 16 33.66 41.01 1.55
N MET A 17 32.70 40.09 1.52
CA MET A 17 31.68 39.96 2.57
C MET A 17 32.36 39.85 3.95
N PRO A 18 31.92 40.61 4.96
CA PRO A 18 32.44 40.48 6.32
C PRO A 18 32.29 39.04 6.82
N LYS A 19 33.33 38.48 7.43
CA LYS A 19 33.33 37.08 7.93
C LYS A 19 32.18 36.76 8.88
N SER A 20 31.71 37.75 9.65
CA SER A 20 30.55 37.60 10.54
C SER A 20 29.27 37.31 9.77
N LEU A 21 29.04 37.99 8.66
CA LEU A 21 27.86 37.81 7.81
C LEU A 21 27.92 36.47 7.07
N LEU A 22 29.11 36.04 6.65
CA LEU A 22 29.32 34.71 6.08
C LEU A 22 29.02 33.60 7.11
N LEU A 23 29.47 33.76 8.35
CA LEU A 23 29.18 32.81 9.43
C LEU A 23 27.68 32.77 9.77
N GLU A 24 27.01 33.93 9.79
CA GLU A 24 25.57 34.02 10.02
C GLU A 24 24.77 33.37 8.89
N MET A 25 25.15 33.60 7.63
CA MET A 25 24.55 32.91 6.48
C MET A 25 24.77 31.40 6.55
N MET A 26 25.97 30.92 6.90
CA MET A 26 26.24 29.49 7.05
C MET A 26 25.39 28.86 8.15
N ASN A 27 25.22 29.54 9.28
CA ASN A 27 24.36 29.08 10.36
C ASN A 27 22.89 29.04 9.93
N ALA A 28 22.41 30.09 9.26
CA ALA A 28 21.04 30.14 8.74
C ALA A 28 20.78 29.01 7.73
N ILE A 29 21.72 28.76 6.81
CA ILE A 29 21.66 27.65 5.84
C ILE A 29 21.60 26.30 6.58
N MET A 30 22.42 26.12 7.61
CA MET A 30 22.41 24.88 8.41
C MET A 30 21.05 24.67 9.08
N TYR A 31 20.51 25.69 9.75
CA TYR A 31 19.20 25.61 10.39
C TYR A 31 18.06 25.36 9.39
N THR A 32 18.12 25.93 8.20
CA THR A 32 17.11 25.66 7.15
C THR A 32 17.20 24.22 6.65
N VAL A 33 18.40 23.70 6.43
CA VAL A 33 18.63 22.32 5.98
C VAL A 33 18.17 21.32 7.04
N ASP A 34 18.48 21.57 8.31
CA ASP A 34 18.05 20.71 9.42
C ASP A 34 16.52 20.71 9.59
N ALA A 35 15.87 21.87 9.42
CA ALA A 35 14.42 21.97 9.47
C ALA A 35 13.74 21.23 8.30
N GLU A 36 14.28 21.33 7.08
CA GLU A 36 13.78 20.60 5.92
C GLU A 36 13.93 19.08 6.10
N ASN A 37 15.10 18.63 6.58
CA ASN A 37 15.35 17.21 6.87
C ASN A 37 14.40 16.66 7.96
N GLN A 38 14.09 17.47 8.98
CA GLN A 38 13.16 17.10 10.04
C GLN A 38 11.74 16.89 9.51
N VAL A 39 11.27 17.78 8.64
CA VAL A 39 9.95 17.66 8.00
C VAL A 39 9.88 16.41 7.12
N GLU A 40 10.92 16.13 6.33
CA GLU A 40 10.98 14.91 5.50
C GLU A 40 10.95 13.65 6.37
N LEU A 41 11.66 13.65 7.50
CA LEU A 41 11.68 12.53 8.44
C LEU A 41 10.30 12.28 9.08
N GLU A 42 9.59 13.35 9.43
CA GLU A 42 8.24 13.28 9.98
C GLU A 42 7.24 12.74 8.96
N GLU A 43 7.31 13.21 7.71
CA GLU A 43 6.46 12.70 6.62
C GLU A 43 6.72 11.22 6.35
N LYS A 44 8.00 10.83 6.29
CA LYS A 44 8.40 9.43 6.15
C LYS A 44 7.86 8.58 7.29
N THR A 45 7.96 9.07 8.53
CA THR A 45 7.42 8.37 9.70
C THR A 45 5.91 8.20 9.62
N ARG A 46 5.19 9.24 9.19
CA ARG A 46 3.75 9.20 8.98
C ARG A 46 3.34 8.18 7.92
N LEU A 47 4.06 8.14 6.79
CA LEU A 47 3.82 7.15 5.73
C LEU A 47 4.09 5.73 6.21
N ILE A 48 5.16 5.51 6.97
CA ILE A 48 5.46 4.20 7.58
C ILE A 48 4.30 3.74 8.46
N ASN A 49 3.78 4.61 9.34
CA ASN A 49 2.65 4.27 10.20
C ASN A 49 1.40 3.91 9.40
N GLN A 50 1.09 4.67 8.35
CA GLN A 50 -0.05 4.35 7.47
C GLN A 50 0.12 2.99 6.78
N VAL A 51 1.32 2.67 6.31
CA VAL A 51 1.60 1.36 5.72
C VAL A 51 1.44 0.24 6.74
N LEU A 52 1.90 0.43 7.98
CA LEU A 52 1.75 -0.55 9.06
C LEU A 52 0.28 -0.81 9.42
N GLU A 53 -0.53 0.25 9.53
CA GLU A 53 -1.98 0.12 9.77
C GLU A 53 -2.70 -0.65 8.65
N LEU A 54 -2.34 -0.35 7.39
CA LEU A 54 -2.89 -1.06 6.23
C LEU A 54 -2.46 -2.53 6.21
N GLN A 55 -1.21 -2.82 6.54
CA GLN A 55 -0.71 -4.19 6.64
C GLN A 55 -1.47 -4.99 7.69
N HIS A 56 -1.69 -4.41 8.87
CA HIS A 56 -2.46 -5.07 9.93
C HIS A 56 -3.90 -5.34 9.49
N THR A 57 -4.56 -4.34 8.88
CA THR A 57 -5.93 -4.49 8.35
C THR A 57 -6.02 -5.58 7.28
N LEU A 58 -5.00 -5.67 6.41
CA LEU A 58 -4.94 -6.68 5.35
C LEU A 58 -4.73 -8.09 5.92
N GLU A 59 -3.89 -8.23 6.93
CA GLU A 59 -3.68 -9.49 7.64
C GLU A 59 -4.97 -9.99 8.29
N ASP A 60 -5.67 -9.13 9.02
CA ASP A 60 -6.97 -9.43 9.63
C ASP A 60 -8.00 -9.88 8.58
N LEU A 61 -8.05 -9.18 7.44
CA LEU A 61 -8.95 -9.55 6.35
C LEU A 61 -8.57 -10.90 5.74
N SER A 62 -7.26 -11.17 5.56
CA SER A 62 -6.78 -12.46 5.06
C SER A 62 -7.18 -13.60 5.98
N ALA A 63 -6.97 -13.45 7.29
CA ALA A 63 -7.36 -14.46 8.27
C ALA A 63 -8.88 -14.73 8.23
N ARG A 64 -9.69 -13.68 8.12
CA ARG A 64 -11.15 -13.81 7.97
C ARG A 64 -11.55 -14.53 6.68
N VAL A 65 -10.87 -14.25 5.57
CA VAL A 65 -11.11 -14.94 4.29
C VAL A 65 -10.81 -16.43 4.42
N ASP A 66 -9.71 -16.80 5.08
CA ASP A 66 -9.36 -18.20 5.26
C ASP A 66 -10.33 -18.93 6.18
N ALA A 67 -10.80 -18.29 7.26
CA ALA A 67 -11.88 -18.84 8.10
C ALA A 67 -13.18 -19.07 7.32
N VAL A 68 -13.58 -18.12 6.47
CA VAL A 68 -14.77 -18.27 5.61
C VAL A 68 -14.60 -19.41 4.60
N LYS A 69 -13.42 -19.57 4.00
CA LYS A 69 -13.15 -20.70 3.09
C LYS A 69 -13.28 -22.04 3.81
N GLU A 70 -12.77 -22.16 5.03
CA GLU A 70 -12.87 -23.37 5.83
C GLU A 70 -14.33 -23.71 6.14
N GLU A 71 -15.13 -22.72 6.54
CA GLU A 71 -16.56 -22.89 6.80
C GLU A 71 -17.32 -23.35 5.55
N ILE A 72 -17.01 -22.76 4.37
CA ILE A 72 -17.59 -23.18 3.10
C ILE A 72 -17.26 -24.64 2.78
N LEU A 73 -16.03 -25.09 3.00
CA LEU A 73 -15.63 -26.49 2.77
C LEU A 73 -16.38 -27.44 3.71
N LYS A 74 -16.54 -27.07 4.98
CA LYS A 74 -17.31 -27.84 5.95
C LYS A 74 -18.77 -27.98 5.51
N LEU A 75 -19.42 -26.88 5.17
CA LEU A 75 -20.81 -26.88 4.68
C LEU A 75 -20.96 -27.71 3.39
N LYS A 76 -20.00 -27.63 2.47
CA LYS A 76 -20.01 -28.44 1.24
C LYS A 76 -19.93 -29.94 1.55
N SER A 77 -19.10 -30.33 2.52
CA SER A 77 -19.00 -31.73 2.96
C SER A 77 -20.28 -32.22 3.63
N GLU A 78 -20.91 -31.40 4.47
CA GLU A 78 -22.18 -31.74 5.12
C GLU A 78 -23.30 -31.89 4.10
N ASN A 79 -23.42 -30.94 3.18
CA ASN A 79 -24.42 -31.00 2.10
C ASN A 79 -24.21 -32.21 1.19
N GLN A 80 -22.97 -32.64 0.95
CA GLN A 80 -22.69 -33.85 0.20
C GLN A 80 -23.21 -35.09 0.93
N VAL A 81 -22.97 -35.20 2.23
CA VAL A 81 -23.47 -36.33 3.05
C VAL A 81 -24.99 -36.33 3.09
N LEU A 82 -25.62 -35.18 3.28
CA LEU A 82 -27.08 -35.03 3.25
C LEU A 82 -27.68 -35.37 1.88
N GLY A 83 -27.03 -34.94 0.80
CA GLY A 83 -27.41 -35.28 -0.57
C GLY A 83 -27.41 -36.78 -0.81
N GLN A 84 -26.34 -37.47 -0.40
CA GLN A 84 -26.25 -38.93 -0.52
C GLN A 84 -27.33 -39.63 0.32
N TYR A 85 -27.62 -39.12 1.52
CA TYR A 85 -28.68 -39.66 2.36
C TYR A 85 -30.05 -39.57 1.67
N LEU A 86 -30.36 -38.43 1.05
CA LEU A 86 -31.58 -38.26 0.27
C LEU A 86 -31.63 -39.21 -0.94
N GLU A 87 -30.55 -39.33 -1.69
CA GLU A 87 -30.46 -40.27 -2.83
C GLU A 87 -30.70 -41.71 -2.40
N ASN A 88 -30.14 -42.12 -1.27
CA ASN A 88 -30.31 -43.46 -0.73
C ASN A 88 -31.77 -43.73 -0.33
N LEU A 89 -32.44 -42.75 0.29
CA LEU A 89 -33.86 -42.85 0.64
C LEU A 89 -34.75 -42.91 -0.61
N MET A 90 -34.48 -42.08 -1.62
CA MET A 90 -35.22 -42.10 -2.87
C MET A 90 -35.04 -43.44 -3.61
N SER A 91 -33.83 -43.99 -3.62
CA SER A 91 -33.52 -45.25 -4.30
C SER A 91 -34.08 -46.48 -3.57
N ALA A 92 -34.09 -46.47 -2.24
CA ALA A 92 -34.63 -47.55 -1.41
C ALA A 92 -36.17 -47.53 -1.31
N SER A 93 -36.79 -46.36 -1.52
CA SER A 93 -38.24 -46.23 -1.51
C SER A 93 -38.83 -46.59 -2.87
N SER A 94 -39.64 -47.66 -2.91
CA SER A 94 -40.39 -48.07 -4.10
C SER A 94 -41.33 -46.99 -4.66
N VAL A 95 -41.68 -45.96 -3.86
CA VAL A 95 -42.55 -44.85 -4.29
C VAL A 95 -41.84 -43.87 -5.23
N PHE A 96 -40.51 -43.80 -5.18
CA PHE A 96 -39.70 -42.89 -6.02
C PHE A 96 -39.00 -43.61 -7.18
N GLN A 97 -39.18 -44.93 -7.32
CA GLN A 97 -38.74 -45.62 -8.52
C GLN A 97 -39.54 -45.09 -9.70
N THR A 98 -38.87 -44.43 -10.64
CA THR A 98 -39.45 -44.10 -11.94
C THR A 98 -40.07 -45.38 -12.49
N THR A 99 -41.36 -45.32 -12.80
CA THR A 99 -41.97 -46.32 -13.66
C THR A 99 -41.34 -46.15 -15.04
N ASP A 100 -40.15 -46.70 -15.24
CA ASP A 100 -39.58 -47.02 -16.55
C ASP A 100 -40.40 -48.15 -17.17
N THR A 101 -41.71 -47.92 -17.34
CA THR A 101 -42.53 -48.77 -18.17
C THR A 101 -42.22 -48.42 -19.62
N LYS A 102 -41.36 -49.25 -20.21
CA LYS A 102 -41.45 -49.71 -21.61
C LYS A 102 -40.73 -48.86 -22.68
N SER A 103 -39.40 -48.98 -22.73
CA SER A 103 -38.65 -49.01 -24.00
C SER A 103 -38.10 -50.42 -24.26
N GLN A 104 -39.02 -51.38 -24.42
CA GLN A 104 -38.74 -52.70 -25.01
C GLN A 104 -39.81 -52.93 -26.08
N ARG A 105 -39.52 -52.51 -27.32
CA ARG A 105 -40.11 -53.07 -28.54
C ARG A 105 -38.97 -53.28 -29.53
N LYS A 106 -38.46 -54.52 -29.54
CA LYS A 106 -37.78 -55.11 -30.69
C LYS A 106 -38.83 -55.58 -31.69
#